data_AF-A0A6A7N6V7-F1
#
_entry.id   AF-A0A6A7N6V7-F1
#
_cell.length_a   1.000
_cell.length_b   1.000
_cell.length_c   1.000
_cell.angle_alpha   90.00
_cell.angle_beta   90.00
_cell.angle_gamma   90.00
#
_symmetry.space_group_name_H-M   'P 1'
#
loop_
_entity.id
_entity.type
_entity.pdbx_description
1 polymer ?
#
loop_
_entity_poly.entity_id
_entity_poly.type
_entity_poly.pdbx_seq_one_letter_code
_entity_poly.pdbx_strand_id
1 'polypeptide(L)'
;MKKLNLIISIAALLIPCGDVLALGAVSRACQFSQIPTGMKNLAVRFFKAVGADDWVLSLPGKSNDIQNKYWILESLTTDYGRAKYYLYADSSVYGYMDYIESPWYHNWIHYTTYVSEKWTAETVSQALKLNPDFSPYYANRGDLYSARAGNPGIVEEVRFGFQKFVVMGEHFYFDPATQVTVRLKETRANDCNIPNLGFGFFDR
;
A
#
# COMPACT_ATOMS: atom_id res chain seq x y z
N MET A 1 -47.11 -25.68 -40.49
CA MET A 1 -46.13 -26.54 -39.81
C MET A 1 -44.94 -25.70 -39.35
N LYS A 2 -44.38 -26.02 -38.17
CA LYS A 2 -43.21 -25.46 -37.47
C LYS A 2 -43.45 -24.20 -36.61
N LYS A 3 -43.92 -24.44 -35.38
CA LYS A 3 -43.66 -23.57 -34.21
C LYS A 3 -42.24 -23.89 -33.72
N LEU A 4 -41.35 -22.91 -33.71
CA LEU A 4 -40.00 -23.03 -33.17
C LEU A 4 -40.04 -22.53 -31.72
N ASN A 5 -39.99 -23.45 -30.76
CA ASN A 5 -39.91 -23.13 -29.34
C ASN A 5 -38.48 -22.69 -29.01
N LEU A 6 -38.29 -21.38 -28.85
CA LEU A 6 -37.06 -20.80 -28.31
C LEU A 6 -37.13 -20.86 -26.77
N ILE A 7 -36.70 -21.98 -26.20
CA ILE A 7 -36.44 -22.08 -24.76
C ILE A 7 -35.11 -21.37 -24.52
N ILE A 8 -35.18 -20.09 -24.17
CA ILE A 8 -34.03 -19.36 -23.64
C ILE A 8 -33.79 -19.91 -22.24
N SER A 9 -32.84 -20.84 -22.12
CA SER A 9 -32.27 -21.26 -20.85
C SER A 9 -31.63 -20.05 -20.18
N ILE A 10 -32.39 -19.36 -19.31
CA ILE A 10 -31.85 -18.47 -18.29
C ILE A 10 -31.24 -19.36 -17.20
N ALA A 11 -30.19 -20.08 -17.56
CA ALA A 11 -29.19 -20.54 -16.61
C ALA A 11 -28.13 -19.44 -16.54
N ALA A 12 -28.55 -18.27 -16.06
CA ALA A 12 -27.64 -17.23 -15.63
C ALA A 12 -26.90 -17.81 -14.42
N LEU A 13 -25.75 -18.43 -14.70
CA LEU A 13 -24.56 -18.48 -13.86
C LEU A 13 -24.83 -18.12 -12.39
N LEU A 14 -25.36 -19.08 -11.64
CA LEU A 14 -25.13 -19.16 -10.20
C LEU A 14 -23.65 -19.53 -10.03
N ILE A 15 -22.75 -18.59 -10.34
CA ILE A 15 -21.40 -18.65 -9.78
C ILE A 15 -21.66 -18.49 -8.29
N PRO A 16 -21.36 -19.50 -7.45
CA PRO A 16 -21.37 -19.25 -6.01
C PRO A 16 -20.47 -18.04 -5.82
N CYS A 17 -20.98 -16.98 -5.18
CA CYS A 17 -20.15 -15.93 -4.62
C CYS A 17 -19.23 -16.61 -3.60
N GLY A 18 -18.19 -17.30 -4.08
CA GLY A 18 -17.04 -17.64 -3.28
C GLY A 18 -16.51 -16.32 -2.78
N ASP A 19 -16.27 -16.25 -1.47
CA ASP A 19 -15.69 -15.10 -0.81
C ASP A 19 -14.67 -14.47 -1.76
N VAL A 20 -14.92 -13.25 -2.22
CA VAL A 20 -13.97 -12.56 -3.09
C VAL A 20 -12.80 -12.20 -2.20
N LEU A 21 -11.84 -13.13 -2.13
CA LEU A 21 -10.58 -13.01 -1.42
C LEU A 21 -9.67 -12.14 -2.27
N ALA A 22 -9.81 -10.83 -2.19
CA ALA A 22 -8.78 -9.97 -2.72
C ALA A 22 -7.77 -9.73 -1.60
N LEU A 23 -6.55 -10.24 -1.77
CA LEU A 23 -5.42 -9.88 -0.94
C LEU A 23 -4.48 -9.05 -1.82
N GLY A 24 -4.33 -7.78 -1.48
CA GLY A 24 -3.48 -6.85 -2.21
C GLY A 24 -2.13 -6.68 -1.51
N ALA A 25 -1.08 -6.44 -2.28
CA ALA A 25 0.26 -6.21 -1.76
C ALA A 25 0.98 -5.19 -2.64
N VAL A 26 1.61 -4.20 -2.02
CA VAL A 26 2.31 -3.10 -2.71
C VAL A 26 3.52 -2.61 -1.88
N SER A 27 4.56 -2.16 -2.58
CA SER A 27 5.68 -1.39 -2.01
C SER A 27 5.71 0.03 -2.61
N ARG A 28 6.31 0.97 -1.88
CA ARG A 28 6.54 2.35 -2.35
C ARG A 28 7.90 2.85 -1.92
N ALA A 29 8.56 3.56 -2.83
CA ALA A 29 9.85 4.17 -2.60
C ALA A 29 9.93 5.49 -3.39
N CYS A 30 9.36 6.55 -2.85
CA CYS A 30 9.38 7.84 -3.56
C CYS A 30 9.48 9.05 -2.66
N GLN A 31 9.97 10.15 -3.24
CA GLN A 31 9.94 11.46 -2.62
C GLN A 31 8.52 12.02 -2.68
N PHE A 32 8.12 12.74 -1.63
CA PHE A 32 6.80 13.36 -1.57
C PHE A 32 6.55 14.33 -2.74
N SER A 33 7.60 15.04 -3.17
CA SER A 33 7.54 15.95 -4.30
C SER A 33 7.19 15.28 -5.64
N GLN A 34 7.47 13.99 -5.80
CA GLN A 34 7.18 13.20 -7.00
C GLN A 34 5.70 12.80 -7.11
N ILE A 35 4.92 12.95 -6.04
CA ILE A 35 3.48 12.71 -6.08
C ILE A 35 2.83 13.79 -6.96
N PRO A 36 1.97 13.43 -7.94
CA PRO A 36 1.29 14.43 -8.77
C PRO A 36 0.53 15.46 -7.93
N THR A 37 0.59 16.74 -8.29
CA THR A 37 -0.01 17.85 -7.50
C THR A 37 -1.48 17.61 -7.16
N GLY A 38 -2.28 17.12 -8.12
CA GLY A 38 -3.70 16.79 -7.90
C GLY A 38 -3.94 15.62 -6.93
N MET A 39 -2.90 14.82 -6.65
CA MET A 39 -2.97 13.62 -5.79
C MET A 39 -2.34 13.84 -4.41
N LYS A 40 -1.56 14.92 -4.17
CA LYS A 40 -0.85 15.13 -2.90
C LYS A 40 -1.78 15.15 -1.68
N ASN A 41 -2.91 15.87 -1.78
CA ASN A 41 -3.90 15.93 -0.70
C ASN A 41 -4.54 14.56 -0.42
N LEU A 42 -4.84 13.80 -1.48
CA LEU A 42 -5.35 12.44 -1.34
C LEU A 42 -4.30 11.50 -0.72
N ALA A 43 -3.04 11.63 -1.14
CA ALA A 43 -1.94 10.80 -0.64
C ALA A 43 -1.69 11.03 0.84
N VAL A 44 -1.59 12.27 1.33
CA VAL A 44 -1.37 12.54 2.77
C VAL A 44 -2.52 12.11 3.64
N ARG A 45 -3.74 12.21 3.13
CA ARG A 45 -4.95 11.70 3.78
C ARG A 45 -4.94 10.19 3.86
N PHE A 46 -4.55 9.53 2.78
CA PHE A 46 -4.31 8.09 2.78
C PHE A 46 -3.22 7.74 3.80
N PHE A 47 -2.04 8.38 3.76
CA PHE A 47 -0.96 8.11 4.72
C PHE A 47 -1.46 8.28 6.15
N LYS A 48 -2.17 9.38 6.45
CA LYS A 48 -2.77 9.60 7.77
C LYS A 48 -3.69 8.46 8.17
N ALA A 49 -4.53 7.99 7.25
CA ALA A 49 -5.48 6.92 7.51
C ALA A 49 -4.83 5.58 7.84
N VAL A 50 -3.68 5.31 7.24
CA VAL A 50 -2.92 4.10 7.50
C VAL A 50 -1.87 4.29 8.61
N GLY A 51 -1.75 5.48 9.24
CA GLY A 51 -1.01 5.67 10.49
C GLY A 51 -0.04 6.86 10.57
N ALA A 52 0.00 7.79 9.61
CA ALA A 52 0.92 8.93 9.69
C ALA A 52 0.55 9.89 10.82
N ASP A 53 1.52 10.71 11.21
CA ASP A 53 1.27 11.86 12.07
C ASP A 53 0.47 12.96 11.37
N ASP A 54 -0.16 13.84 12.17
CA ASP A 54 -0.98 14.95 11.65
C ASP A 54 -0.17 15.95 10.82
N TRP A 55 1.12 16.13 11.12
CA TRP A 55 1.96 17.09 10.40
C TRP A 55 2.07 16.79 8.90
N VAL A 56 1.94 15.50 8.52
CA VAL A 56 1.96 15.03 7.12
C VAL A 56 0.86 15.70 6.31
N LEU A 57 -0.28 16.04 6.91
CA LEU A 57 -1.39 16.74 6.24
C LEU A 57 -1.00 18.14 5.75
N SER A 58 0.05 18.75 6.32
CA SER A 58 0.53 20.07 5.93
C SER A 58 1.53 20.05 4.77
N LEU A 59 2.11 18.89 4.44
CA LEU A 59 3.14 18.75 3.41
C LEU A 59 2.73 19.24 2.02
N PRO A 60 1.50 19.03 1.52
CA PRO A 60 1.10 19.50 0.20
C PRO A 60 1.24 21.02 0.03
N GLY A 61 1.08 21.78 1.12
CA GLY A 61 1.21 23.23 1.14
C GLY A 61 2.63 23.76 1.35
N LYS A 62 3.63 22.89 1.55
CA LYS A 62 5.04 23.28 1.70
C LYS A 62 5.71 23.50 0.33
N SER A 63 6.84 24.21 0.29
CA SER A 63 7.62 24.35 -0.93
C SER A 63 8.17 23.00 -1.42
N ASN A 64 8.48 22.91 -2.72
CA ASN A 64 9.09 21.69 -3.28
C ASN A 64 10.43 21.35 -2.59
N ASP A 65 11.21 22.34 -2.17
CA ASP A 65 12.47 22.12 -1.45
C ASP A 65 12.26 21.41 -0.10
N ILE A 66 11.16 21.72 0.59
CA ILE A 66 10.79 21.03 1.82
C ILE A 66 10.28 19.63 1.46
N GLN A 67 9.39 19.52 0.48
CA GLN A 67 8.81 18.24 0.06
C GLN A 67 9.86 17.23 -0.43
N ASN A 68 10.93 17.68 -1.09
CA ASN A 68 12.04 16.85 -1.58
C ASN A 68 12.82 16.13 -0.48
N LYS A 69 12.72 16.58 0.77
CA LYS A 69 13.40 15.97 1.93
C LYS A 69 12.65 14.75 2.48
N TYR A 70 11.38 14.62 2.14
CA TYR A 70 10.49 13.63 2.71
C TYR A 70 10.28 12.47 1.74
N TRP A 71 10.53 11.27 2.24
CA TRP A 71 10.36 10.02 1.51
C TRP A 71 9.25 9.17 2.10
N ILE A 72 8.62 8.38 1.24
CA ILE A 72 7.65 7.34 1.59
C ILE A 72 8.30 6.01 1.24
N LEU A 73 8.66 5.25 2.28
CA LEU A 73 9.39 4.00 2.22
C LEU A 73 8.60 2.92 2.98
N GLU A 74 7.65 2.28 2.30
CA GLU A 74 6.71 1.35 2.95
C GLU A 74 6.27 0.20 2.06
N SER A 75 5.86 -0.87 2.72
CA SER A 75 5.20 -2.05 2.17
C SER A 75 3.84 -2.24 2.85
N LEU A 76 2.79 -2.46 2.08
CA LEU A 76 1.42 -2.58 2.56
C LEU A 76 0.79 -3.88 2.04
N THR A 77 0.27 -4.68 2.97
CA THR A 77 -0.61 -5.82 2.70
C THR A 77 -2.04 -5.39 2.99
N THR A 78 -2.98 -5.76 2.12
CA THR A 78 -4.39 -5.37 2.21
C THR A 78 -5.30 -6.56 2.01
N ASP A 79 -6.46 -6.54 2.65
CA ASP A 79 -7.58 -7.48 2.49
C ASP A 79 -8.82 -6.67 2.14
N TYR A 80 -9.60 -7.10 1.16
CA TYR A 80 -10.83 -6.43 0.74
C TYR A 80 -12.04 -7.29 1.12
N GLY A 81 -13.13 -6.64 1.49
CA GLY A 81 -14.38 -7.21 1.98
C GLY A 81 -14.48 -7.12 3.49
N ARG A 82 -14.66 -8.27 4.14
CA ARG A 82 -14.68 -8.37 5.60
C ARG A 82 -13.33 -8.86 6.05
N ALA A 83 -12.77 -8.28 7.12
CA ALA A 83 -11.52 -8.72 7.72
C ALA A 83 -11.63 -10.20 8.03
N LYS A 84 -10.97 -11.01 7.22
CA LYS A 84 -10.89 -12.44 7.41
C LYS A 84 -9.52 -12.83 7.92
N TYR A 85 -8.51 -12.08 7.47
CA TYR A 85 -7.12 -12.42 7.69
C TYR A 85 -6.43 -11.46 8.63
N TYR A 86 -5.52 -12.03 9.41
CA TYR A 86 -4.52 -11.22 10.07
C TYR A 86 -3.38 -10.99 9.09
N LEU A 87 -3.12 -9.71 8.79
CA LEU A 87 -2.17 -9.33 7.76
C LEU A 87 -0.80 -9.02 8.36
N TYR A 88 0.23 -9.25 7.56
CA TYR A 88 1.61 -8.95 7.90
C TYR A 88 2.37 -8.46 6.66
N ALA A 89 3.32 -7.56 6.89
CA ALA A 89 4.28 -7.12 5.88
C ALA A 89 5.68 -7.02 6.51
N ASP A 90 6.69 -7.21 5.67
CA ASP A 90 8.09 -6.83 5.90
C ASP A 90 8.49 -5.84 4.79
N SER A 91 9.35 -4.89 5.10
CA SER A 91 9.84 -3.86 4.18
C SER A 91 11.35 -3.67 4.36
N SER A 92 12.12 -4.19 3.42
CA SER A 92 13.58 -3.95 3.33
C SER A 92 13.87 -2.79 2.39
N VAL A 93 14.60 -1.79 2.89
CA VAL A 93 14.87 -0.54 2.18
C VAL A 93 16.35 -0.46 1.80
N TYR A 94 16.62 -0.13 0.53
CA TYR A 94 17.96 0.08 0.00
C TYR A 94 18.08 1.51 -0.53
N GLY A 95 19.13 2.22 -0.14
CA GLY A 95 19.43 3.57 -0.61
C GLY A 95 20.63 3.58 -1.57
N TYR A 96 20.55 4.37 -2.63
CA TYR A 96 21.64 4.59 -3.58
C TYR A 96 22.43 5.85 -3.23
N MET A 97 23.76 5.74 -3.16
CA MET A 97 24.68 6.87 -2.96
C MET A 97 25.66 6.96 -4.14
N ASP A 98 25.82 8.15 -4.72
CA ASP A 98 26.61 8.36 -5.95
C ASP A 98 28.08 8.70 -5.70
N TYR A 99 28.45 9.09 -4.47
CA TYR A 99 29.79 9.61 -4.15
C TYR A 99 30.74 8.58 -3.53
N ILE A 100 30.30 7.34 -3.33
CA ILE A 100 31.17 6.31 -2.78
C ILE A 100 31.97 5.68 -3.92
N GLU A 101 33.09 6.31 -4.30
CA GLU A 101 34.14 5.70 -5.14
C GLU A 101 34.90 4.58 -4.40
N SER A 102 34.18 3.76 -3.62
CA SER A 102 34.80 2.63 -2.93
C SER A 102 34.52 1.36 -3.73
N PRO A 103 35.55 0.65 -4.22
CA PRO A 103 35.37 -0.64 -4.88
C PRO A 103 34.77 -1.72 -3.95
N TRP A 104 34.60 -1.43 -2.66
CA TRP A 104 34.00 -2.33 -1.67
C TRP A 104 32.52 -2.05 -1.40
N TYR A 105 32.00 -0.89 -1.85
CA TYR A 105 30.58 -0.54 -1.73
C TYR A 105 29.97 -0.52 -3.11
N HIS A 106 29.23 -1.59 -3.45
CA HIS A 106 28.27 -1.50 -4.54
C HIS A 106 27.26 -0.41 -4.19
N ASN A 107 26.88 0.41 -5.17
CA ASN A 107 26.18 1.69 -4.99
C ASN A 107 24.84 1.64 -4.21
N TRP A 108 24.32 0.45 -3.90
CA TRP A 108 23.13 0.23 -3.08
C TRP A 108 23.51 -0.24 -1.68
N ILE A 109 23.11 0.51 -0.67
CA ILE A 109 23.35 0.21 0.73
C ILE A 109 22.02 -0.20 1.36
N HIS A 110 22.02 -1.32 2.10
CA HIS A 110 20.87 -1.68 2.94
C HIS A 110 20.72 -0.59 4.00
N TYR A 111 19.61 0.14 3.92
CA TYR A 111 19.34 1.30 4.76
C TYR A 111 18.70 0.85 6.07
N THR A 112 17.64 0.04 5.97
CA THR A 112 16.88 -0.43 7.13
C THR A 112 15.90 -1.54 6.74
N THR A 113 15.35 -2.22 7.75
CA THR A 113 14.23 -3.16 7.60
C THR A 113 13.14 -2.80 8.59
N TYR A 114 11.89 -2.79 8.12
CA TYR A 114 10.70 -2.56 8.94
C TYR A 114 9.80 -3.78 8.91
N VAL A 115 9.20 -4.10 10.05
CA VAL A 115 8.27 -5.21 10.19
C VAL A 115 6.96 -4.67 10.75
N SER A 116 5.84 -5.07 10.15
CA SER A 116 4.54 -4.72 10.72
C SER A 116 4.42 -5.33 12.12
N GLU A 117 4.12 -4.52 13.13
CA GLU A 117 3.78 -5.04 14.45
C GLU A 117 2.59 -6.03 14.34
N LYS A 118 2.54 -7.01 15.25
CA LYS A 118 1.67 -8.20 15.14
C LYS A 118 0.24 -7.86 14.68
N TRP A 119 -0.20 -8.47 13.58
CA TRP A 119 -1.59 -8.63 13.14
C TRP A 119 -2.45 -7.34 13.14
N THR A 120 -2.13 -6.37 12.28
CA THR A 120 -2.60 -4.97 12.33
C THR A 120 -3.89 -4.63 11.57
N ALA A 121 -4.72 -5.61 11.22
CA ALA A 121 -5.95 -5.37 10.45
C ALA A 121 -6.95 -4.42 11.15
N GLU A 122 -6.89 -4.24 12.47
CA GLU A 122 -7.92 -3.56 13.28
C GLU A 122 -7.78 -2.03 13.40
N THR A 123 -6.64 -1.42 13.04
CA THR A 123 -6.28 -0.09 13.55
C THR A 123 -6.77 1.13 12.74
N VAL A 124 -7.56 0.95 11.68
CA VAL A 124 -8.08 2.10 10.90
C VAL A 124 -9.30 2.73 11.61
N SER A 125 -9.12 3.94 12.16
CA SER A 125 -10.10 4.56 13.07
C SER A 125 -11.47 4.85 12.42
N GLN A 126 -12.54 4.63 13.17
CA GLN A 126 -13.93 4.94 12.75
C GLN A 126 -14.14 6.41 12.38
N ALA A 127 -13.37 7.33 12.98
CA ALA A 127 -13.46 8.77 12.68
C ALA A 127 -13.07 9.10 11.23
N LEU A 128 -12.12 8.34 10.67
CA LEU A 128 -11.79 8.47 9.25
C LEU A 128 -12.99 8.07 8.41
N LYS A 129 -13.62 6.92 8.72
CA LYS A 129 -14.78 6.35 7.98
C LYS A 129 -15.93 7.32 7.70
N LEU A 130 -16.03 8.39 8.49
CA LEU A 130 -17.11 9.37 8.43
C LEU A 130 -16.74 10.66 7.66
N ASN A 131 -15.54 10.76 7.09
CA ASN A 131 -15.05 11.99 6.48
C ASN A 131 -15.49 12.15 4.99
N PRO A 132 -16.35 13.13 4.62
CA PRO A 132 -16.86 13.29 3.25
C PRO A 132 -15.76 13.56 2.20
N ASP A 133 -14.66 14.13 2.66
CA ASP A 133 -13.45 14.47 1.90
C ASP A 133 -12.64 13.21 1.48
N PHE A 134 -13.06 12.05 1.98
CA PHE A 134 -12.63 10.70 1.60
C PHE A 134 -13.74 9.94 0.83
N SER A 135 -14.80 10.61 0.34
CA SER A 135 -15.90 9.97 -0.41
C SER A 135 -15.48 9.14 -1.63
N PRO A 136 -14.50 9.55 -2.48
CA PRO A 136 -14.02 8.71 -3.59
C PRO A 136 -13.38 7.41 -3.11
N TYR A 137 -12.94 7.39 -1.86
CA TYR A 137 -12.34 6.26 -1.19
C TYR A 137 -13.41 5.40 -0.49
N TYR A 138 -14.45 5.98 0.12
CA TYR A 138 -15.54 5.21 0.74
C TYR A 138 -16.38 4.39 -0.24
N ALA A 139 -16.61 4.94 -1.43
CA ALA A 139 -17.20 4.17 -2.53
C ALA A 139 -16.39 2.89 -2.85
N ASN A 140 -15.12 2.85 -2.46
CA ASN A 140 -14.15 1.78 -2.73
C ASN A 140 -13.59 1.09 -1.45
N ARG A 141 -13.99 1.49 -0.22
CA ARG A 141 -13.34 1.10 1.06
C ARG A 141 -14.29 0.78 2.22
N GLY A 142 -15.57 0.53 1.98
CA GLY A 142 -16.43 -0.13 2.99
C GLY A 142 -15.83 -1.44 3.52
N ASP A 143 -14.88 -1.98 2.75
CA ASP A 143 -14.42 -3.34 2.74
C ASP A 143 -12.88 -3.50 2.95
N LEU A 144 -12.06 -2.44 3.06
CA LEU A 144 -10.58 -2.61 3.10
C LEU A 144 -10.00 -2.70 4.52
N TYR A 145 -9.19 -3.72 4.78
CA TYR A 145 -8.32 -3.90 5.95
C TYR A 145 -6.86 -3.98 5.52
N SER A 146 -5.90 -3.54 6.34
CA SER A 146 -4.49 -3.49 5.92
C SER A 146 -3.49 -3.68 7.05
N ALA A 147 -2.37 -4.34 6.77
CA ALA A 147 -1.16 -4.31 7.59
C ALA A 147 -0.02 -3.63 6.84
N ARG A 148 0.80 -2.88 7.57
CA ARG A 148 1.92 -2.12 7.01
C ARG A 148 3.24 -2.47 7.70
N ALA A 149 4.28 -2.68 6.90
CA ALA A 149 5.67 -2.49 7.28
C ALA A 149 6.26 -1.22 6.67
N GLY A 150 6.98 -0.45 7.46
CA GLY A 150 7.61 0.79 7.05
C GLY A 150 7.95 1.64 8.27
N ASN A 151 8.46 2.84 8.05
CA ASN A 151 8.62 3.81 9.13
C ASN A 151 7.25 4.05 9.81
N PRO A 152 7.15 4.05 11.15
CA PRO A 152 5.90 4.35 11.85
C PRO A 152 5.28 5.70 11.44
N GLY A 153 6.12 6.70 11.16
CA GLY A 153 5.69 8.01 10.67
C GLY A 153 5.25 8.02 9.19
N ILE A 154 5.49 6.95 8.44
CA ILE A 154 5.27 6.73 6.98
C ILE A 154 6.10 7.61 6.09
N VAL A 155 6.06 8.90 6.40
CA VAL A 155 6.78 9.95 5.72
C VAL A 155 7.96 10.30 6.60
N GLU A 156 9.15 10.00 6.11
CA GLU A 156 10.38 10.21 6.86
C GLU A 156 11.27 11.26 6.18
N GLU A 157 11.89 12.11 6.99
CA GLU A 157 12.93 13.00 6.49
C GLU A 157 14.23 12.21 6.35
N VAL A 158 14.65 11.95 5.12
CA VAL A 158 15.94 11.28 4.86
C VAL A 158 17.02 12.35 4.79
N ARG A 159 17.91 12.35 5.78
CA ARG A 159 18.98 13.36 5.91
C ARG A 159 20.33 12.92 5.32
N PHE A 160 20.44 11.66 4.92
CA PHE A 160 21.66 11.09 4.33
C PHE A 160 21.69 11.33 2.82
N GLY A 161 22.89 11.35 2.23
CA GLY A 161 23.14 11.60 0.79
C GLY A 161 22.58 10.55 -0.18
N PHE A 162 21.54 9.83 0.21
CA PHE A 162 20.80 8.93 -0.64
C PHE A 162 20.03 9.72 -1.70
N GLN A 163 20.24 9.36 -2.96
CA GLN A 163 19.59 10.01 -4.08
C GLN A 163 18.37 9.25 -4.56
N LYS A 164 18.35 7.92 -4.33
CA LYS A 164 17.30 7.01 -4.79
C LYS A 164 17.09 5.92 -3.76
N PHE A 165 15.87 5.39 -3.70
CA PHE A 165 15.53 4.26 -2.86
C PHE A 165 14.89 3.14 -3.67
N VAL A 166 15.07 1.92 -3.19
CA VAL A 166 14.32 0.73 -3.57
C VAL A 166 13.76 0.12 -2.30
N VAL A 167 12.47 -0.18 -2.31
CA VAL A 167 11.79 -0.92 -1.24
C VAL A 167 11.41 -2.29 -1.76
N MET A 168 11.81 -3.31 -1.01
CA MET A 168 11.46 -4.72 -1.22
C MET A 168 10.49 -5.12 -0.11
N GLY A 169 9.27 -5.49 -0.47
CA GLY A 169 8.21 -5.86 0.46
C GLY A 169 7.92 -7.35 0.43
N GLU A 170 7.83 -7.99 1.59
CA GLU A 170 7.29 -9.34 1.71
C GLU A 170 5.93 -9.31 2.39
N HIS A 171 4.96 -10.00 1.82
CA HIS A 171 3.56 -9.90 2.25
C HIS A 171 3.01 -11.25 2.66
N PHE A 172 2.30 -11.29 3.77
CA PHE A 172 1.79 -12.52 4.35
C PHE A 172 0.39 -12.30 4.94
N TYR A 173 -0.35 -13.39 5.07
CA TYR A 173 -1.56 -13.41 5.87
C TYR A 173 -1.62 -14.68 6.71
N PHE A 174 -2.35 -14.61 7.83
CA PHE A 174 -2.75 -15.77 8.61
C PHE A 174 -4.26 -15.95 8.53
N ASP A 175 -4.65 -17.15 8.14
CA ASP A 175 -6.04 -17.58 8.07
C ASP A 175 -6.43 -18.24 9.41
N PRO A 176 -7.28 -17.60 10.23
CA PRO A 176 -7.71 -18.19 11.50
C PRO A 176 -8.58 -19.43 11.33
N ALA A 177 -9.22 -19.64 10.19
CA ALA A 177 -10.04 -20.81 9.97
C ALA A 177 -9.18 -22.07 9.74
N THR A 178 -8.08 -21.92 9.01
CA THR A 178 -7.16 -23.02 8.71
C THR A 178 -5.93 -23.06 9.61
N GLN A 179 -5.68 -22.01 10.39
CA GLN A 179 -4.50 -21.83 11.25
C GLN A 179 -3.19 -21.86 10.45
N VAL A 180 -3.21 -21.41 9.20
CA VAL A 180 -2.05 -21.39 8.30
C VAL A 180 -1.62 -19.95 8.02
N THR A 181 -0.32 -19.72 8.08
CA THR A 181 0.31 -18.51 7.54
C THR A 181 0.73 -18.76 6.10
N VAL A 182 0.30 -17.89 5.18
CA VAL A 182 0.59 -17.99 3.75
C VAL A 182 1.35 -16.74 3.31
N ARG A 183 2.46 -16.96 2.58
CA ARG A 183 3.15 -15.89 1.85
C ARG A 183 2.33 -15.53 0.62
N LEU A 184 1.98 -14.26 0.47
CA LEU A 184 1.22 -13.73 -0.66
C LEU A 184 2.09 -13.53 -1.88
N LYS A 185 3.00 -12.56 -1.80
CA LYS A 185 3.96 -12.22 -2.84
C LYS A 185 5.08 -11.37 -2.27
N GLU A 186 6.12 -11.22 -3.07
CA GLU A 186 7.13 -10.18 -2.91
C GLU A 186 6.75 -8.98 -3.80
N THR A 187 7.04 -7.77 -3.37
CA THR A 187 6.90 -6.56 -4.18
C THR A 187 8.19 -5.76 -4.18
N ARG A 188 8.41 -5.01 -5.25
CA ARG A 188 9.57 -4.14 -5.41
C ARG A 188 9.13 -2.80 -5.97
N ALA A 189 9.53 -1.71 -5.33
CA ALA A 189 9.22 -0.36 -5.78
C ALA A 189 10.44 0.55 -5.73
N ASN A 190 10.55 1.43 -6.72
CA ASN A 190 11.48 2.56 -6.78
C ASN A 190 10.71 3.85 -7.14
N ASP A 191 9.40 3.84 -6.91
CA ASP A 191 8.45 4.85 -7.31
C ASP A 191 7.27 4.95 -6.32
N CYS A 192 6.33 5.83 -6.65
CA CYS A 192 5.26 6.23 -5.74
C CYS A 192 4.09 5.25 -5.68
N ASN A 193 3.82 4.47 -6.73
CA ASN A 193 2.65 3.59 -6.86
C ASN A 193 1.32 4.19 -6.33
N ILE A 194 1.17 5.52 -6.41
CA ILE A 194 0.01 6.24 -5.87
C ILE A 194 -1.28 5.89 -6.61
N PRO A 195 -1.31 5.67 -7.94
CA PRO A 195 -2.54 5.23 -8.59
C PRO A 195 -3.06 3.89 -8.04
N ASN A 196 -2.16 3.02 -7.57
CA ASN A 196 -2.54 1.71 -7.06
C ASN A 196 -3.06 1.78 -5.62
N LEU A 197 -2.63 2.71 -4.75
CA LEU A 197 -3.10 2.85 -3.34
C LEU A 197 -3.23 1.54 -2.51
N GLY A 198 -2.56 0.44 -2.89
CA GLY A 198 -2.73 -0.89 -2.30
C GLY A 198 -3.51 -1.91 -3.16
N PHE A 199 -4.29 -1.44 -4.12
CA PHE A 199 -5.04 -2.20 -5.12
C PHE A 199 -4.08 -2.77 -6.18
N GLY A 200 -3.39 -3.85 -5.85
CA GLY A 200 -2.48 -4.60 -6.73
C GLY A 200 -3.14 -5.24 -7.96
N PHE A 201 -4.25 -4.70 -8.47
CA PHE A 201 -4.97 -5.19 -9.65
C PHE A 201 -4.33 -4.73 -10.98
N PHE A 202 -3.32 -3.84 -10.94
CA PHE A 202 -2.74 -3.23 -12.14
C PHE A 202 -1.25 -3.48 -12.35
N ASP A 203 -0.61 -4.36 -11.58
CA ASP A 203 0.70 -4.88 -11.97
C ASP A 203 0.49 -5.94 -13.07
N ARG A 204 0.46 -5.48 -14.33
CA ARG A 204 0.68 -6.32 -15.51
C ARG A 204 2.15 -6.39 -15.86
#